data_AF-A0A3B9Y0C9-F1
#
_entry.id   AF-A0A3B9Y0C9-F1
#
_cell.length_a   1.000
_cell.length_b   1.000
_cell.length_c   1.000
_cell.angle_alpha   90.00
_cell.angle_beta   90.00
_cell.angle_gamma   90.00
#
_symmetry.space_group_name_H-M   'P 1'
#
loop_
_entity.id
_entity.type
_entity.pdbx_description
1 polymer ?
#
loop_
_entity_poly.entity_id
_entity_poly.type
_entity_poly.pdbx_seq_one_letter_code
_entity_poly.pdbx_strand_id
1 'polypeptide(L)' 'MQPQCSYLVCATPRSGSTLLCEALANTGIAGNPKEYFEALISTGLPRRPREYFEDVANTEIVNVLGAYSRLDNEP' A
#
# COMPACT_ATOMS: atom_id res chain seq x y z
N MET A 1 -12.09 -2.11 26.22
CA MET A 1 -11.35 -0.90 26.64
C MET A 1 -11.14 -0.06 25.38
N GLN A 2 -11.53 1.22 25.36
CA GLN A 2 -11.27 2.10 24.21
C GLN A 2 -9.89 2.77 24.38
N PRO A 3 -9.07 2.89 23.33
CA PRO A 3 -7.80 3.60 23.41
C PRO A 3 -8.04 5.09 23.69
N GLN A 4 -7.27 5.69 24.60
CA GLN A 4 -7.36 7.12 24.93
C GLN A 4 -6.59 8.01 23.94
N CYS A 5 -5.66 7.45 23.17
CA CYS A 5 -4.89 8.14 22.16
C CYS A 5 -4.61 7.24 20.95
N SER A 6 -4.46 7.88 19.79
CA SER A 6 -4.17 7.23 18.50
C SER A 6 -3.21 8.11 17.71
N TYR A 7 -2.51 7.53 16.75
CA TYR A 7 -1.59 8.24 15.85
C TYR A 7 -1.72 7.72 14.42
N LEU A 8 -1.24 8.52 13.47
CA LEU A 8 -1.14 8.16 12.05
C LEU A 8 0.24 8.52 11.52
N VAL A 9 0.85 7.60 10.79
CA VAL A 9 2.14 7.82 10.12
C VAL A 9 1.85 8.33 8.71
N CYS A 10 1.97 9.64 8.49
CA CYS A 10 1.83 10.24 7.16
C CYS A 10 3.15 10.11 6.41
N ALA A 11 3.16 9.32 5.34
CA ALA A 11 4.37 9.07 4.55
C ALA A 11 4.01 8.69 3.11
N THR A 12 5.02 8.69 2.23
CA THR A 12 4.91 8.15 0.87
C THR A 12 5.46 6.71 0.83
N PRO A 13 5.11 5.90 -0.18
CA PRO A 13 5.68 4.56 -0.33
C PRO A 13 7.22 4.59 -0.33
N ARG A 14 7.83 3.58 0.30
CA ARG A 14 9.29 3.38 0.37
C ARG A 14 10.08 4.50 1.08
N SER A 15 9.44 5.32 1.92
CA SER A 15 10.13 6.36 2.71
C SER A 15 10.71 5.88 4.06
N GLY A 16 10.64 4.57 4.35
CA GLY A 16 11.00 4.00 5.66
C GLY A 16 9.87 3.95 6.69
N SER A 17 8.65 4.36 6.32
CA SER A 17 7.46 4.27 7.19
C SER A 17 7.17 2.84 7.65
N THR A 18 7.33 1.84 6.78
CA THR A 18 7.16 0.43 7.14
C THR A 18 8.13 -0.01 8.24
N LEU A 19 9.41 0.39 8.15
CA LEU A 19 10.41 0.10 9.18
C LEU A 19 10.03 0.73 10.53
N LEU A 20 9.57 1.99 10.51
CA LEU A 20 9.08 2.67 11.71
C LEU A 20 7.85 1.95 12.30
N CYS A 21 6.88 1.58 11.46
CA CYS A 21 5.67 0.87 11.88
C CYS A 21 6.00 -0.48 12.51
N GLU A 22 6.95 -1.23 11.96
CA GLU A 22 7.44 -2.49 12.55
C GLU A 22 8.10 -2.24 13.91
N ALA A 23 8.96 -1.24 14.03
CA ALA A 23 9.59 -0.88 15.30
C ALA A 23 8.54 -0.50 16.36
N LEU A 24 7.53 0.30 16.00
CA LEU A 24 6.42 0.69 16.88
C LEU A 24 5.60 -0.52 17.32
N ALA A 25 5.23 -1.41 16.38
CA ALA A 25 4.51 -2.64 16.70
C ALA A 25 5.28 -3.53 17.68
N ASN A 26 6.60 -3.66 17.48
CA ASN A 26 7.48 -4.45 18.34
C ASN A 26 7.61 -3.89 19.77
N THR A 27 7.21 -2.65 20.03
CA THR A 27 7.17 -2.11 21.41
C THR A 27 6.04 -2.72 22.25
N GLY A 28 5.00 -3.27 21.63
CA GLY A 28 3.80 -3.78 22.30
C GLY A 28 2.90 -2.70 22.94
N ILE A 29 3.33 -1.44 22.97
CA ILE A 29 2.58 -0.33 23.59
C ILE A 29 2.07 0.70 22.58
N ALA A 30 2.62 0.72 21.37
CA ALA A 30 2.22 1.63 20.30
C ALA A 30 1.19 1.01 19.33
N GLY A 31 0.48 -0.03 19.72
CA GLY A 31 -0.48 -0.70 18.85
C GLY A 31 0.17 -1.43 17.66
N ASN A 32 -0.57 -1.58 16.56
CA ASN A 32 -0.12 -2.33 15.37
C ASN A 32 -0.37 -1.51 14.10
N PRO A 33 0.44 -0.47 13.81
CA PRO A 33 0.24 0.38 12.64
C PRO A 33 0.44 -0.42 11.35
N LYS A 34 -0.52 -0.31 10.43
CA LYS A 34 -0.53 -0.94 9.09
C LYS A 34 -1.16 0.03 8.08
N GLU A 35 -1.11 -0.34 6.81
CA GLU A 35 -1.68 0.45 5.70
C GLU A 35 -3.18 0.17 5.52
N TYR A 36 -3.97 0.46 6.55
CA TYR A 36 -5.42 0.19 6.56
C TYR A 36 -6.22 0.95 5.48
N PHE A 37 -5.63 2.00 4.90
CA PHE A 37 -6.26 2.86 3.89
C PHE A 37 -5.62 2.71 2.50
N GLU A 38 -4.82 1.66 2.25
CA GLU A 38 -4.18 1.42 0.95
C GLU A 38 -5.18 0.96 -0.13
N ALA A 39 -6.23 0.25 0.28
CA ALA A 39 -7.24 -0.27 -0.62
C ALA A 39 -8.02 0.87 -1.32
N LEU A 40 -8.14 0.77 -2.64
CA LEU A 40 -8.99 1.67 -3.42
C LEU A 40 -10.45 1.46 -3.05
N ILE A 41 -11.21 2.55 -2.93
CA ILE A 41 -12.65 2.49 -2.61
C ILE A 41 -13.43 1.71 -3.68
N SER A 42 -13.01 1.81 -4.95
CA SER A 42 -13.70 1.17 -6.08
C SER A 42 -13.51 -0.33 -6.14
N THR A 43 -12.34 -0.86 -5.76
CA THR A 43 -12.00 -2.28 -5.92
C THR A 43 -11.88 -3.03 -4.60
N GLY A 44 -11.73 -2.32 -3.48
CA GLY A 44 -11.36 -2.90 -2.19
C GLY A 44 -9.96 -3.51 -2.15
N LEU A 45 -9.16 -3.29 -3.20
CA LEU A 45 -7.82 -3.85 -3.35
C LEU A 45 -6.77 -2.74 -3.38
N PRO A 46 -5.52 -3.01 -2.96
CA PRO A 46 -4.40 -2.11 -3.19
C PRO A 46 -4.22 -1.75 -4.66
N ARG A 47 -3.56 -0.62 -4.92
CA ARG A 47 -3.23 -0.19 -6.29
C ARG A 47 -2.39 -1.23 -7.01
N ARG A 48 -2.83 -1.61 -8.20
CA ARG A 48 -2.11 -2.49 -9.14
C ARG A 48 -1.04 -1.69 -9.87
N PRO A 49 0.03 -2.34 -10.37
CA PRO A 49 1.09 -1.65 -11.10
C PRO A 49 0.60 -0.77 -12.25
N ARG A 50 -0.38 -1.22 -13.06
CA ARG A 50 -0.97 -0.42 -14.15
C ARG A 50 -1.68 0.84 -13.67
N GLU A 51 -2.31 0.79 -12.50
CA GLU A 51 -3.10 1.90 -11.94
C GLU A 51 -2.22 3.11 -11.54
N TYR A 52 -0.90 2.91 -11.39
CA TYR A 52 0.05 4.01 -11.20
C TYR A 52 0.39 4.78 -12.49
N PHE A 53 0.06 4.24 -13.65
CA PHE A 53 0.45 4.77 -14.96
C PHE A 53 -0.74 5.02 -15.90
N GLU A 54 -1.97 5.07 -15.38
CA GLU A 54 -3.18 5.29 -16.20
C GLU A 54 -3.10 6.56 -17.06
N ASP A 55 -2.49 7.61 -16.50
CA ASP A 55 -2.32 8.90 -17.19
C ASP A 55 -1.09 8.94 -18.13
N VAL A 56 -0.35 7.83 -18.27
CA VAL A 56 0.88 7.77 -19.06
C VAL A 56 0.65 6.94 -20.33
N ALA A 57 0.48 7.63 -21.46
CA ALA A 57 0.39 7.01 -22.77
C ALA A 57 1.77 6.60 -23.33
N ASN A 58 2.42 5.61 -22.71
CA ASN A 58 3.72 5.08 -23.14
C ASN A 58 3.65 3.56 -23.34
N THR A 59 3.82 3.11 -24.58
CA THR A 59 3.74 1.70 -24.97
C THR A 59 4.81 0.83 -24.30
N GLU A 60 6.00 1.35 -24.04
CA GLU A 60 7.07 0.62 -23.32
C GLU A 60 6.63 0.28 -21.90
N ILE A 61 6.04 1.25 -21.19
CA ILE A 61 5.54 1.05 -19.83
C ILE A 61 4.45 -0.01 -19.82
N VAL A 62 3.49 0.06 -20.75
CA VAL A 62 2.41 -0.94 -20.86
C VAL A 62 2.96 -2.35 -21.11
N ASN A 63 3.96 -2.48 -21.97
CA ASN A 63 4.61 -3.75 -22.29
C ASN A 63 5.32 -4.35 -21.06
N VAL A 64 6.11 -3.54 -20.33
CA VAL A 64 6.80 -3.98 -19.11
C VAL A 64 5.81 -4.39 -18.03
N LEU A 65 4.76 -3.61 -17.82
CA LEU A 65 3.75 -3.90 -16.80
C LEU A 65 2.91 -5.13 -17.14
N GLY A 66 2.77 -5.50 -18.42
CA GLY A 66 1.92 -6.60 -18.88
C GLY A 66 2.11 -7.92 -18.11
N ALA A 67 3.34 -8.26 -17.71
CA ALA A 67 3.62 -9.44 -16.90
C ALA A 67 3.21 -9.28 -15.42
N TYR A 68 3.32 -8.08 -14.87
CA TYR A 68 3.04 -7.75 -13.45
C TYR A 68 1.61 -7.27 -13.20
N SER A 69 0.78 -7.22 -14.24
CA SER A 69 -0.60 -6.76 -14.17
C SER A 69 -1.61 -7.89 -13.94
N ARG A 70 -1.17 -9.15 -14.04
CA ARG A 70 -2.03 -10.32 -13.85
C ARG A 70 -2.13 -10.63 -12.37
N LEU A 71 -3.34 -10.97 -11.92
CA LEU A 71 -3.53 -11.57 -10.61
C LEU A 71 -2.96 -12.99 -10.65
N ASP A 72 -2.35 -13.45 -9.56
CA ASP A 72 -2.05 -14.88 -9.35
C ASP A 72 -3.33 -15.76 -9.26
N ASN A 73 -4.51 -15.21 -9.58
CA ASN A 73 -5.83 -15.82 -9.50
C ASN A 73 -6.78 -15.41 -10.66
N GLU A 74 -6.27 -15.17 -11.86
CA GLU A 74 -7.07 -15.33 -13.09
C GLU A 74 -6.66 -16.68 -13.71
N PRO A 75 -7.60 -17.50 -14.23
CA PRO A 75 -7.26 -18.77 -14.89
C PRO A 75 -6.33 -18.60 -16.11
#